data_AF-A0A1W9R2E2-F1
#
_entry.id   AF-A0A1W9R2E2-F1
#
_cell.length_a   1.000
_cell.length_b   1.000
_cell.length_c   1.000
_cell.angle_alpha   90.00
_cell.angle_beta   90.00
_cell.angle_gamma   90.00
#
_symmetry.space_group_name_H-M   'P 1'
#
loop_
_entity.id
_entity.type
_entity.pdbx_description
1 polymer ?
#
loop_
_entity_poly.entity_id
_entity_poly.type
_entity_poly.pdbx_seq_one_letter_code
_entity_poly.pdbx_strand_id
1 'polypeptide(L)'
;MKKFTFIFTIIILGLVTMAQTPQGINYQAVARNVDGGPIINQDISVKISILAQSASGDVVYSEAHSVTTNNMGLFRLEIGNPGLVLTGTFEDIPWGVADYFIKLELDENSGTNYQLMGVSQLLSVPYSLNSGSLTLTDENGNAHNVSVDTSGNLFATIIWKCGLPITDNRDGQTYKPYK
;
A
#
# COMPACT_ATOMS: atom_id res chain seq x y z
N MET A 1 1.41 -35.07 -33.64
CA MET A 1 2.54 -34.22 -33.17
C MET A 1 2.19 -32.73 -33.15
N LYS A 2 1.66 -32.14 -34.24
CA LYS A 2 1.29 -30.69 -34.29
C LYS A 2 0.34 -30.20 -33.18
N LYS A 3 -0.60 -31.05 -32.72
CA LYS A 3 -1.54 -30.72 -31.63
C LYS A 3 -0.86 -30.66 -30.25
N PHE A 4 0.20 -31.44 -30.03
CA PHE A 4 0.92 -31.48 -28.76
C PHE A 4 1.86 -30.28 -28.61
N THR A 5 2.48 -29.86 -29.72
CA THR A 5 3.31 -28.65 -29.77
C THR A 5 2.48 -27.40 -29.46
N PHE A 6 1.23 -27.32 -29.95
CA PHE A 6 0.35 -26.17 -29.72
C PHE A 6 -0.05 -26.00 -28.24
N ILE A 7 -0.33 -27.12 -27.55
CA ILE A 7 -0.65 -27.12 -26.11
C ILE A 7 0.56 -26.69 -25.28
N PHE A 8 1.76 -27.16 -25.65
CA PHE A 8 3.00 -26.80 -24.95
C PHE A 8 3.33 -25.31 -25.09
N THR A 9 3.10 -24.71 -26.28
CA THR A 9 3.25 -23.26 -26.50
C THR A 9 2.26 -22.44 -25.66
N ILE A 10 1.00 -22.87 -25.53
CA ILE A 10 0.00 -22.17 -24.70
C ILE A 10 0.37 -22.21 -23.21
N ILE A 11 0.88 -23.35 -22.73
CA ILE A 11 1.32 -23.48 -21.32
C ILE A 11 2.52 -22.56 -21.04
N ILE A 12 3.48 -22.47 -21.96
CA ILE A 12 4.63 -21.57 -21.81
C ILE A 12 4.22 -20.09 -21.86
N LEU A 13 3.26 -19.71 -22.69
CA LEU A 13 2.74 -18.34 -22.76
C LEU A 13 1.96 -17.93 -21.50
N GLY A 14 1.34 -18.88 -20.79
CA GLY A 14 0.66 -18.60 -19.50
C GLY A 14 1.63 -18.26 -18.37
N LEU A 15 2.85 -18.82 -18.38
CA LEU A 15 3.85 -18.64 -17.33
C LEU A 15 4.54 -17.26 -17.32
N VAL A 16 4.38 -16.46 -18.38
CA VAL A 16 4.99 -15.12 -18.51
C VAL A 16 4.03 -13.97 -18.20
N THR A 17 2.83 -14.25 -17.71
CA THR A 17 1.90 -13.21 -17.27
C THR A 17 2.23 -12.75 -15.85
N MET A 18 3.11 -11.75 -15.73
CA MET A 18 3.34 -11.03 -14.47
C MET A 18 2.16 -10.07 -14.23
N ALA A 19 1.09 -10.55 -13.61
CA ALA A 19 -0.02 -9.72 -13.14
C ALA A 19 0.29 -9.07 -11.77
N GLN A 20 1.54 -8.62 -11.59
CA GLN A 20 1.94 -7.91 -10.38
C GLN A 20 1.27 -6.53 -10.42
N THR A 21 0.37 -6.27 -9.47
CA THR A 21 -0.19 -4.93 -9.28
C THR A 21 0.97 -3.95 -9.10
N PRO A 22 1.00 -2.80 -9.78
CA PRO A 22 2.04 -1.80 -9.56
C PRO A 22 2.15 -1.49 -8.06
N GLN A 23 3.29 -1.87 -7.46
CA GLN A 23 3.55 -1.62 -6.05
C GLN A 23 4.33 -0.33 -5.93
N GLY A 24 3.60 0.75 -5.68
CA GLY A 24 4.21 2.06 -5.45
C GLY A 24 3.22 3.07 -4.91
N ILE A 25 3.74 4.11 -4.27
CA ILE A 25 2.94 5.24 -3.77
C ILE A 25 3.37 6.50 -4.52
N ASN A 26 2.45 7.08 -5.30
CA ASN A 26 2.68 8.38 -5.92
C ASN A 26 2.88 9.45 -4.84
N TYR A 27 3.97 10.20 -4.95
CA TYR A 27 4.31 11.27 -4.02
C TYR A 27 4.64 12.56 -4.76
N GLN A 28 4.11 13.66 -4.27
CA GLN A 28 4.33 15.00 -4.81
C GLN A 28 4.53 15.97 -3.66
N ALA A 29 5.60 16.77 -3.74
CA ALA A 29 5.90 17.78 -2.75
C ALA A 29 6.58 18.99 -3.38
N VAL A 30 6.58 20.09 -2.62
CA VAL A 30 7.31 21.32 -2.96
C VAL A 30 8.53 21.40 -2.07
N ALA A 31 9.72 21.35 -2.67
CA ALA A 31 10.99 21.53 -1.97
C ALA A 31 11.17 23.01 -1.60
N ARG A 32 11.52 23.26 -0.34
CA ARG A 32 11.79 24.60 0.20
C ARG A 32 13.14 24.58 0.89
N ASN A 33 13.84 25.71 0.82
CA ASN A 33 15.09 25.93 1.51
C ASN A 33 14.87 26.33 2.98
N VAL A 34 15.98 26.52 3.72
CA VAL A 34 15.97 26.97 5.12
C VAL A 34 15.23 28.29 5.36
N ASP A 35 15.23 29.20 4.38
CA ASP A 35 14.52 30.49 4.45
C ASP A 35 13.01 30.36 4.11
N GLY A 36 12.55 29.15 3.80
CA GLY A 36 11.16 28.85 3.43
C GLY A 36 10.80 29.16 1.97
N GLY A 37 11.75 29.61 1.17
CA GLY A 37 11.60 29.85 -0.27
C GLY A 37 11.65 28.54 -1.07
N PRO A 38 10.97 28.45 -2.23
CA PRO A 38 11.01 27.24 -3.06
C PRO A 38 12.38 27.04 -3.70
N ILE A 39 12.85 25.79 -3.76
CA ILE A 39 14.05 25.40 -4.51
C ILE A 39 13.61 25.14 -5.95
N ILE A 40 13.95 26.04 -6.88
CA ILE A 40 13.40 26.04 -8.25
C ILE A 40 14.40 25.50 -9.28
N ASN A 41 13.92 24.70 -10.23
CA ASN A 41 14.70 24.20 -11.39
C ASN A 41 16.07 23.63 -11.03
N GLN A 42 16.14 22.93 -9.89
CA GLN A 42 17.38 22.43 -9.30
C GLN A 42 17.27 20.93 -9.02
N ASP A 43 18.38 20.23 -9.28
CA ASP A 43 18.55 18.82 -8.93
C ASP A 43 18.77 18.69 -7.42
N ILE A 44 17.96 17.84 -6.80
CA ILE A 44 17.98 17.57 -5.37
C ILE A 44 17.98 16.05 -5.13
N SER A 45 18.51 15.63 -4.00
CA SER A 45 18.42 14.25 -3.55
C SER A 45 17.40 14.14 -2.42
N VAL A 46 16.44 13.24 -2.58
CA VAL A 46 15.35 13.03 -1.62
C VAL A 46 15.48 11.62 -1.08
N LYS A 47 15.53 11.50 0.25
CA LYS A 47 15.49 10.20 0.92
C LYS A 47 14.16 10.04 1.63
N ILE A 48 13.54 8.89 1.38
CA ILE A 48 12.26 8.52 1.97
C ILE A 48 12.50 7.31 2.86
N SER A 49 11.97 7.36 4.07
CA SER A 49 11.99 6.24 5.01
C SER A 49 10.57 5.97 5.50
N ILE A 50 10.20 4.71 5.57
CA ILE A 50 8.96 4.25 6.18
C ILE A 50 9.28 3.78 7.59
N LEU A 51 8.65 4.42 8.58
CA LEU A 51 8.75 4.08 9.99
C LEU A 51 7.52 3.29 10.43
N ALA A 52 7.69 2.29 11.29
CA ALA A 52 6.59 1.51 11.84
C ALA A 52 6.18 2.00 13.24
N GLN A 53 4.90 1.84 13.58
CA GLN A 53 4.26 2.08 14.89
C GLN A 53 4.20 3.54 15.36
N SER A 54 5.21 4.37 15.07
CA SER A 54 5.22 5.78 15.48
C SER A 54 6.09 6.65 14.57
N ALA A 55 5.94 7.97 14.68
CA ALA A 55 6.77 8.96 13.97
C ALA A 55 8.27 8.94 14.36
N SER A 56 8.63 8.18 15.40
CA SER A 56 10.03 7.95 15.82
C SER A 56 10.35 6.46 15.92
N GLY A 57 9.54 5.61 15.28
CA GLY A 57 9.73 4.17 15.26
C GLY A 57 10.87 3.73 14.35
N ASP A 58 11.04 2.42 14.25
CA ASP A 58 12.11 1.82 13.44
C ASP A 58 11.84 1.97 11.95
N VAL A 59 12.91 2.21 11.19
CA VAL A 59 12.88 2.24 9.73
C VAL A 59 12.71 0.82 9.21
N VAL A 60 11.56 0.52 8.62
CA VAL A 60 11.28 -0.77 7.98
C VAL A 60 11.68 -0.78 6.51
N TYR A 61 11.71 0.39 5.88
CA TYR A 61 12.10 0.55 4.49
C TYR A 61 12.68 1.95 4.26
N SER A 62 13.70 2.06 3.40
CA SER A 62 14.16 3.37 2.93
C SER A 62 14.73 3.31 1.53
N GLU A 63 14.59 4.42 0.81
CA GLU A 63 15.06 4.60 -0.55
C GLU A 63 15.51 6.05 -0.79
N ALA A 64 16.34 6.26 -1.81
CA ALA A 64 16.79 7.57 -2.25
C ALA A 64 16.43 7.80 -3.73
N HIS A 65 16.12 9.06 -4.04
CA HIS A 65 15.71 9.54 -5.35
C HIS A 65 16.51 10.79 -5.72
N SER A 66 16.95 10.86 -6.97
CA SER A 66 17.46 12.10 -7.55
C SER A 66 16.37 12.70 -8.43
N VAL A 67 15.89 13.89 -8.07
CA VAL A 67 14.77 14.55 -8.76
C VAL A 67 15.11 16.00 -9.09
N THR A 68 14.55 16.51 -10.18
CA THR A 68 14.65 17.91 -10.56
C THR A 68 13.34 18.62 -10.21
N THR A 69 13.45 19.71 -9.45
CA THR A 69 12.31 20.57 -9.12
C THR A 69 11.88 21.42 -10.31
N ASN A 70 10.62 21.85 -10.37
CA ASN A 70 10.16 22.78 -11.41
C ASN A 70 10.23 24.25 -10.95
N ASN A 71 9.67 25.17 -11.74
CA ASN A 71 9.61 26.62 -11.46
C ASN A 71 8.81 27.01 -10.20
N MET A 72 8.10 26.06 -9.57
CA MET A 72 7.39 26.24 -8.30
C MET A 72 8.06 25.48 -7.14
N GLY A 73 9.20 24.84 -7.40
CA GLY A 73 9.86 23.92 -6.46
C GLY A 73 9.18 22.57 -6.32
N LEU A 74 8.22 22.25 -7.18
CA LEU A 74 7.47 21.00 -7.15
C LEU A 74 8.30 19.88 -7.78
N PHE A 75 8.30 18.71 -7.13
CA PHE A 75 8.82 17.47 -7.69
C PHE A 75 7.78 16.35 -7.53
N ARG A 76 7.97 15.28 -8.32
CA ARG A 76 7.15 14.07 -8.29
C ARG A 76 8.08 12.87 -8.22
N LEU A 77 7.70 11.87 -7.45
CA LEU A 77 8.36 10.57 -7.39
C LEU A 77 7.33 9.49 -7.08
N GLU A 78 7.71 8.24 -7.25
CA GLU A 78 6.92 7.09 -6.84
C GLU A 78 7.73 6.30 -5.81
N ILE A 79 7.14 6.12 -4.62
CA ILE A 79 7.79 5.44 -3.49
C ILE A 79 7.68 3.94 -3.72
N GLY A 80 8.80 3.23 -3.63
CA GLY A 80 8.85 1.79 -3.85
C GLY A 80 9.14 1.40 -5.31
N ASN A 81 9.11 2.33 -6.27
CA ASN A 81 9.35 2.07 -7.68
C ASN A 81 9.46 3.36 -8.53
N PRO A 82 10.48 3.60 -9.37
CA PRO A 82 11.88 3.21 -9.23
C PRO A 82 12.62 4.16 -8.25
N GLY A 83 13.39 3.60 -7.32
CA GLY A 83 14.26 4.35 -6.40
C GLY A 83 15.48 3.52 -6.01
N LEU A 84 16.54 4.16 -5.51
CA LEU A 84 17.69 3.44 -4.94
C LEU A 84 17.32 2.94 -3.54
N VAL A 85 17.00 1.65 -3.42
CA VAL A 85 16.70 1.04 -2.13
C VAL A 85 17.94 1.05 -1.24
N LEU A 86 17.80 1.58 -0.02
CA LEU A 86 18.85 1.65 0.99
C LEU A 86 18.64 0.61 2.10
N THR A 87 17.39 0.27 2.44
CA THR A 87 17.07 -0.70 3.49
C THR A 87 15.70 -1.33 3.24
N GLY A 88 15.57 -2.63 3.51
CA GLY A 88 14.31 -3.37 3.43
C GLY A 88 13.86 -3.68 2.01
N THR A 89 12.69 -4.31 1.90
CA THR A 89 12.00 -4.60 0.64
C THR A 89 10.61 -3.96 0.74
N PHE A 90 10.20 -3.16 -0.25
CA PHE A 90 8.92 -2.46 -0.20
C PHE A 90 7.73 -3.42 -0.17
N GLU A 91 7.83 -4.54 -0.90
CA GLU A 91 6.79 -5.56 -1.00
C GLU A 91 6.57 -6.35 0.31
N ASP A 92 7.62 -6.44 1.14
CA ASP A 92 7.60 -7.20 2.41
C ASP A 92 6.99 -6.40 3.56
N ILE A 93 6.64 -5.12 3.36
CA ILE A 93 6.03 -4.28 4.39
C ILE A 93 4.61 -4.82 4.66
N PRO A 94 4.28 -5.24 5.89
CA PRO A 94 2.97 -5.81 6.21
C PRO A 94 1.93 -4.70 6.38
N TRP A 95 1.54 -4.08 5.25
CA TRP A 95 0.55 -3.02 5.19
C TRP A 95 -0.76 -3.41 5.90
N GLY A 96 -1.27 -2.52 6.75
CA GLY A 96 -2.50 -2.74 7.52
C GLY A 96 -2.34 -3.49 8.84
N VAL A 97 -1.13 -3.94 9.19
CA VAL A 97 -0.85 -4.57 10.50
C VAL A 97 -0.50 -3.54 11.58
N ALA A 98 0.16 -2.44 11.18
CA ALA A 98 0.56 -1.36 12.07
C ALA A 98 0.33 0.00 11.41
N ASP A 99 0.43 1.06 12.20
CA ASP A 99 0.54 2.42 11.69
C ASP A 99 1.92 2.63 11.07
N TYR A 100 1.96 3.25 9.89
CA TYR A 100 3.19 3.57 9.18
C TYR A 100 3.33 5.07 8.99
N PHE A 101 4.57 5.55 8.94
CA PHE A 101 4.89 6.98 8.79
C PHE A 101 5.93 7.17 7.69
N ILE A 102 5.75 8.18 6.84
CA ILE A 102 6.79 8.64 5.92
C ILE A 102 7.63 9.68 6.65
N LYS A 103 8.93 9.40 6.73
CA LYS A 103 9.98 10.35 7.06
C LYS A 103 10.65 10.80 5.76
N LEU A 104 10.66 12.11 5.53
CA LEU A 104 11.25 12.74 4.35
C LEU A 104 12.52 13.50 4.73
N GLU A 105 13.60 13.25 4.01
CA GLU A 105 14.87 13.93 4.15
C GLU A 105 15.35 14.46 2.78
N LEU A 106 16.04 15.60 2.75
CA LEU A 106 16.43 16.31 1.53
C LEU A 106 17.90 16.73 1.58
N ASP A 107 18.62 16.56 0.48
CA ASP A 107 19.90 17.22 0.21
C ASP A 107 19.74 18.15 -1.00
N GLU A 108 19.86 19.45 -0.76
CA GLU A 108 19.70 20.49 -1.78
C GLU A 108 20.80 20.44 -2.85
N ASN A 109 21.98 19.89 -2.53
CA ASN A 109 23.13 19.81 -3.44
C ASN A 109 23.21 18.47 -4.18
N SER A 110 22.11 17.69 -4.15
CA SER A 110 22.04 16.36 -4.78
C SER A 110 23.11 15.37 -4.29
N GLY A 111 23.52 15.49 -3.03
CA GLY A 111 24.46 14.59 -2.37
C GLY A 111 23.81 13.55 -1.47
N THR A 112 24.50 13.21 -0.38
CA THR A 112 24.05 12.25 0.66
C THR A 112 23.93 12.88 2.05
N ASN A 113 24.05 14.21 2.15
CA ASN A 113 23.94 14.94 3.41
C ASN A 113 22.50 15.40 3.62
N TYR A 114 21.63 14.45 3.97
CA TYR A 114 20.20 14.69 4.07
C TYR A 114 19.81 15.44 5.35
N GLN A 115 18.98 16.47 5.19
CA GLN A 115 18.31 17.18 6.28
C GLN A 115 16.86 16.70 6.42
N LEU A 116 16.38 16.53 7.66
CA LEU A 116 15.00 16.15 7.93
C LEU A 116 14.02 17.26 7.52
N MET A 117 13.09 16.95 6.62
CA MET A 117 12.03 17.85 6.18
C MET A 117 10.73 17.65 6.95
N GLY A 118 10.49 16.42 7.44
CA GLY A 118 9.33 16.13 8.28
C GLY A 118 9.01 14.65 8.36
N VAL A 119 8.08 14.33 9.27
CA VAL A 119 7.51 12.99 9.43
C VAL A 119 5.99 13.10 9.44
N SER A 120 5.32 12.26 8.67
CA SER A 120 3.86 12.25 8.53
C SER A 120 3.32 10.83 8.51
N GLN A 121 2.13 10.60 9.08
CA GLN A 121 1.50 9.28 9.04
C GLN A 121 0.99 8.95 7.64
N LEU A 122 1.20 7.72 7.20
CA LEU A 122 0.57 7.16 6.01
C LEU A 122 -0.86 6.77 6.34
N LEU A 123 -1.81 7.46 5.72
CA LEU A 123 -3.23 7.14 5.80
C LEU A 123 -3.68 6.42 4.52
N SER A 124 -4.82 5.74 4.61
CA SER A 124 -5.43 5.08 3.44
C SER A 124 -5.82 6.08 2.36
N VAL A 125 -5.56 5.72 1.11
CA VAL A 125 -6.01 6.44 -0.09
C VAL A 125 -7.36 5.89 -0.59
N PRO A 126 -8.14 6.61 -1.41
CA PRO A 126 -9.47 6.15 -1.83
C PRO A 126 -9.50 4.74 -2.46
N TYR A 127 -8.48 4.38 -3.24
CA TYR A 127 -8.37 3.04 -3.82
C TYR A 127 -8.16 1.95 -2.74
N SER A 128 -7.38 2.24 -1.70
CA SER A 128 -7.12 1.30 -0.60
C SER A 128 -8.29 1.21 0.39
N LEU A 129 -9.10 2.27 0.54
CA LEU A 129 -10.32 2.25 1.35
C LEU A 129 -11.35 1.26 0.79
N ASN A 130 -11.43 1.14 -0.54
CA ASN A 130 -12.34 0.20 -1.20
C ASN A 130 -11.79 -1.23 -1.28
N SER A 131 -10.50 -1.45 -1.01
CA SER A 131 -9.93 -2.81 -0.84
C SER A 131 -10.10 -3.35 0.57
N GLY A 132 -10.68 -2.58 1.50
CA GLY A 132 -11.03 -3.05 2.84
C GLY A 132 -12.02 -4.21 2.79
N SER A 133 -11.76 -5.25 3.59
CA SER A 133 -12.55 -6.47 3.82
C SER A 133 -13.60 -6.80 2.76
N LEU A 134 -13.34 -7.83 1.94
CA LEU A 134 -14.32 -8.37 1.00
C LEU A 134 -15.63 -8.70 1.74
N THR A 135 -16.63 -7.85 1.50
CA THR A 135 -17.98 -8.02 2.05
C THR A 135 -18.85 -8.65 0.97
N LEU A 136 -19.17 -9.93 1.14
CA LEU A 136 -20.09 -10.65 0.25
C LEU A 136 -21.51 -10.47 0.78
N THR A 137 -22.48 -10.24 -0.10
CA THR A 137 -23.90 -10.20 0.27
C THR A 137 -24.58 -11.44 -0.26
N ASP A 138 -25.31 -12.17 0.58
CA ASP A 138 -26.09 -13.34 0.15
C ASP A 138 -27.42 -12.95 -0.50
N GLU A 139 -28.16 -13.94 -1.01
CA GLU A 139 -29.48 -13.77 -1.64
C GLU A 139 -30.56 -13.20 -0.69
N ASN A 140 -30.33 -13.25 0.62
CA ASN A 140 -31.21 -12.65 1.64
C ASN A 140 -30.79 -11.24 2.04
N GLY A 141 -29.67 -10.72 1.53
CA GLY A 141 -29.15 -9.41 1.89
C GLY A 141 -28.26 -9.38 3.14
N ASN A 142 -27.84 -10.53 3.68
CA ASN A 142 -26.89 -10.54 4.80
C ASN A 142 -25.46 -10.31 4.30
N ALA A 143 -24.70 -9.49 5.04
CA ALA A 143 -23.31 -9.20 4.74
C ALA A 143 -22.37 -10.18 5.45
N HIS A 144 -21.40 -10.72 4.71
CA HIS A 144 -20.40 -11.68 5.17
C HIS A 144 -19.00 -11.11 4.96
N ASN A 145 -18.15 -11.13 5.99
CA ASN A 145 -16.73 -10.86 5.87
C ASN A 145 -15.97 -12.14 5.56
N VAL A 146 -15.10 -12.11 4.56
CA VAL A 146 -14.15 -13.20 4.29
C VAL A 146 -12.87 -12.96 5.10
N SER A 147 -12.39 -13.99 5.80
CA SER A 147 -11.19 -13.94 6.65
C SER A 147 -10.40 -15.23 6.56
N VAL A 148 -9.13 -15.18 6.97
CA VAL A 148 -8.21 -16.31 6.98
C VAL A 148 -7.74 -16.54 8.42
N ASP A 149 -7.73 -17.79 8.87
CA ASP A 149 -7.27 -18.13 10.22
C ASP A 149 -5.73 -18.21 10.30
N THR A 150 -5.18 -18.38 11.49
CA THR A 150 -3.73 -18.52 11.71
C THR A 150 -3.12 -19.77 11.05
N SER A 151 -3.93 -20.70 10.58
CA SER A 151 -3.52 -21.90 9.85
C SER A 151 -3.69 -21.76 8.33
N GLY A 152 -4.14 -20.60 7.84
CA GLY A 152 -4.34 -20.33 6.42
C GLY A 152 -5.68 -20.80 5.86
N ASN A 153 -6.62 -21.26 6.68
CA ASN A 153 -7.95 -21.66 6.20
C ASN A 153 -8.84 -20.44 5.99
N LEU A 154 -9.54 -20.42 4.86
CA LEU A 154 -10.52 -19.39 4.52
C LEU A 154 -11.85 -19.67 5.23
N PHE A 155 -12.44 -18.66 5.85
CA PHE A 155 -13.78 -18.74 6.43
C PHE A 155 -14.57 -17.43 6.20
N ALA A 156 -15.89 -17.53 6.27
CA ALA A 156 -16.79 -16.38 6.20
C ALA A 156 -17.47 -16.16 7.55
N THR A 157 -17.51 -14.91 8.02
CA THR A 157 -18.22 -14.51 9.24
C THR A 157 -19.39 -13.62 8.88
N ILE A 158 -20.58 -13.94 9.40
CA ILE A 158 -21.77 -13.10 9.23
C ILE A 158 -21.58 -11.83 10.06
N ILE A 159 -21.71 -10.67 9.42
CA ILE A 159 -21.77 -9.39 10.14
C ILE A 159 -23.16 -9.28 10.76
N TRP A 160 -23.26 -9.64 12.03
CA TRP A 160 -24.45 -9.38 12.81
C TRP A 160 -24.55 -7.90 13.14
N LYS A 161 -25.43 -7.20 12.42
CA LYS A 161 -25.86 -5.87 12.85
C LYS A 161 -26.66 -6.03 14.14
N CYS A 162 -26.27 -5.30 15.18
CA CYS A 162 -26.94 -5.38 16.48
C CYS A 162 -28.44 -5.09 16.33
N GLY A 163 -29.28 -5.88 16.99
CA GLY A 163 -30.73 -5.69 17.03
C GLY A 163 -31.54 -6.26 15.86
N LEU A 164 -30.91 -6.84 14.83
CA LEU A 164 -31.63 -7.49 13.72
C LEU A 164 -31.49 -9.02 13.78
N PRO A 165 -32.57 -9.79 13.61
CA PRO A 165 -32.48 -11.23 13.45
C PRO A 165 -31.85 -11.56 12.10
N ILE A 166 -31.02 -12.60 12.05
CA ILE A 166 -30.49 -13.14 10.80
C ILE A 166 -31.12 -14.49 10.51
N THR A 167 -31.24 -14.85 9.23
CA THR A 167 -31.65 -16.19 8.81
C THR A 167 -30.51 -16.81 8.00
N ASP A 168 -29.99 -17.95 8.45
CA ASP A 168 -28.94 -18.71 7.76
C ASP A 168 -29.59 -19.64 6.73
N ASN A 169 -29.20 -19.52 5.46
CA ASN A 169 -29.76 -20.33 4.37
C ASN A 169 -29.25 -21.78 4.34
N ARG A 170 -28.19 -22.10 5.09
CA ARG A 170 -27.66 -23.48 5.15
C ARG A 170 -28.51 -24.39 6.03
N ASP A 171 -29.07 -23.84 7.10
CA ASP A 171 -29.86 -24.58 8.08
C ASP A 171 -31.31 -24.09 8.20
N GLY A 172 -31.65 -22.95 7.57
CA GLY A 172 -32.97 -22.34 7.59
C GLY A 172 -33.34 -21.70 8.93
N GLN A 173 -32.39 -21.56 9.86
CA GLN A 173 -32.67 -21.08 11.22
C GLN A 173 -32.58 -19.57 11.30
N THR A 174 -33.57 -18.95 11.96
CA THR A 174 -33.55 -17.53 12.30
C THR A 174 -32.97 -17.33 13.69
N TYR A 175 -31.79 -16.75 13.77
CA TYR A 175 -31.15 -16.39 15.02
C TYR A 175 -31.58 -14.98 15.43
N LYS A 176 -32.07 -14.83 16.67
CA LYS A 176 -32.45 -13.54 17.26
C LYS A 176 -31.37 -13.09 18.23
N PRO A 177 -31.07 -11.77 18.33
CA PRO A 177 -30.16 -11.29 19.36
C PRO A 177 -30.72 -11.62 20.75
N TYR A 178 -29.87 -12.10 21.66
CA TYR A 178 -30.21 -12.21 23.07
C TYR A 178 -30.53 -10.79 23.58
N LYS A 179 -31.70 -10.63 24.21
CA LYS A 179 -32.10 -9.38 24.88
C LYS A 179 -31.17 -9.05 26.02
#